data_AF-A0A7X7NDE2-F1
#
_entry.id   AF-A0A7X7NDE2-F1
#
_cell.length_a   1.000
_cell.length_b   1.000
_cell.length_c   1.000
_cell.angle_alpha   90.00
_cell.angle_beta   90.00
_cell.angle_gamma   90.00
#
_symmetry.space_group_name_H-M   'P 1'
#
loop_
_entity.id
_entity.type
_entity.pdbx_description
1 polymer ?
#
loop_
_entity_poly.entity_id
_entity_poly.type
_entity_poly.pdbx_seq_one_letter_code
_entity_poly.pdbx_strand_id
1 'polypeptide(L)' 'MKTLTQQECVVCGKIEVRGYWYRPYKTPPHAPSYKGAICPDCEKKKIARKENQ' A
#
# COMPACT_ATOMS: atom_id res chain seq x y z
N MET A 1 7.42 22.26 3.75
CA MET A 1 6.25 21.66 3.07
C MET A 1 5.95 20.36 3.79
N LYS A 2 4.78 20.22 4.42
CA LYS A 2 4.45 19.00 5.19
C LYS A 2 4.45 17.82 4.23
N THR A 3 5.48 16.99 4.32
CA THR A 3 5.54 15.63 3.79
C THR A 3 4.37 14.88 4.40
N LEU A 4 3.21 14.92 3.74
CA LEU A 4 2.18 13.92 3.96
C LEU A 4 2.87 12.60 3.61
N THR A 5 3.25 11.85 4.63
CA THR A 5 3.67 10.46 4.55
C THR A 5 2.49 9.66 3.99
N GLN A 6 2.26 9.79 2.68
CA GLN A 6 1.33 8.99 1.93
C GLN A 6 1.92 7.59 1.92
N GLN A 7 1.33 6.72 2.73
CA GLN A 7 1.77 5.34 2.82
C GLN A 7 1.33 4.63 1.55
N GLU A 8 2.27 4.08 0.79
CA GLU A 8 1.98 3.27 -0.39
C GLU A 8 2.09 1.78 -0.05
N CYS A 9 1.20 0.98 -0.64
CA CYS A 9 1.20 -0.45 -0.46
C CYS A 9 2.32 -1.07 -1.29
N VAL A 10 3.32 -1.62 -0.63
CA VAL A 10 4.45 -2.31 -1.30
C VAL A 10 4.05 -3.55 -2.11
N VAL A 11 2.83 -4.04 -1.93
CA VAL A 11 2.33 -5.26 -2.61
C VAL A 11 1.48 -4.93 -3.84
N CYS A 12 0.63 -3.90 -3.79
CA CYS A 12 -0.32 -3.59 -4.86
C CYS A 12 -0.29 -2.14 -5.34
N GLY A 13 0.57 -1.29 -4.79
CA GLY A 13 0.71 0.11 -5.15
C GLY A 13 -0.50 0.99 -4.80
N LYS A 14 -1.43 0.52 -3.96
CA LYS A 14 -2.50 1.39 -3.43
C LYS A 14 -1.88 2.43 -2.51
N ILE A 15 -2.44 3.64 -2.50
CA ILE A 15 -1.99 4.74 -1.63
C ILE A 15 -3.01 4.98 -0.52
N GLU A 16 -2.54 5.24 0.69
CA GLU A 16 -3.36 5.67 1.82
C GLU A 16 -3.56 7.18 1.77
N VAL A 17 -4.83 7.60 1.68
CA VAL A 17 -5.24 9.00 1.73
C VAL A 17 -6.30 9.12 2.81
N ARG A 18 -5.98 9.84 3.89
CA ARG A 18 -6.89 10.07 5.04
C ARG A 18 -7.46 8.77 5.63
N GLY A 19 -6.64 7.71 5.71
CA GLY A 19 -7.04 6.40 6.25
C GLY A 19 -7.77 5.47 5.27
N TYR A 20 -8.01 5.92 4.03
CA TYR A 20 -8.62 5.11 2.98
C TYR A 20 -7.58 4.72 1.93
N TRP A 21 -7.66 3.48 1.46
CA TRP A 21 -6.72 2.93 0.47
C TRP A 21 -7.30 3.01 -0.94
N TYR A 22 -6.66 3.81 -1.79
CA TYR A 22 -7.10 4.02 -3.17
C TYR A 22 -6.11 3.45 -4.17
N ARG A 23 -6.62 2.96 -5.30
CA ARG A 23 -5.78 2.59 -6.44
C ARG A 23 -5.52 3.86 -7.25
N PRO A 24 -4.27 4.33 -7.38
CA PRO A 24 -3.99 5.51 -8.18
C PRO A 24 -4.38 5.25 -9.66
N TYR A 25 -5.14 6.18 -10.25
CA TYR A 25 -5.63 6.08 -11.65
C TYR A 25 -4.51 6.35 -12.67
N LYS A 26 -3.54 7.18 -12.29
CA LYS A 26 -2.29 7.45 -13.02
C LYS A 26 -1.19 7.61 -11.99
N THR A 27 -0.39 6.58 -11.78
CA THR A 27 0.82 6.72 -10.97
C THR A 27 1.92 7.26 -11.88
N PRO A 28 2.45 8.48 -11.66
CA PRO A 28 3.71 8.87 -12.30
C PRO A 28 4.76 7.82 -11.92
N PRO A 29 5.74 7.52 -12.81
CA PRO A 29 6.81 6.57 -12.49
C PRO A 29 7.56 7.10 -11.28
N HIS A 30 7.25 6.58 -10.11
CA HIS A 30 7.95 6.85 -8.86
C HIS A 30 8.92 5.70 -8.63
N ALA A 31 10.07 6.01 -8.04
CA ALA A 31 11.02 4.98 -7.65
C ALA A 31 10.33 4.01 -6.68
N PRO A 32 10.55 2.69 -6.80
CA PRO A 32 9.97 1.71 -5.89
C PRO A 32 10.39 2.05 -4.46
N SER A 33 9.44 2.52 -3.65
CA SER A 33 9.72 2.88 -2.26
C SER A 33 9.50 1.64 -1.39
N TYR A 34 10.60 1.00 -0.98
CA TYR A 34 10.57 -0.16 -0.07
C TYR A 34 10.16 0.21 1.38
N LYS A 35 10.00 1.51 1.69
CA LYS A 35 9.42 2.02 2.95
C LYS A 35 7.92 2.33 2.77
N GLY A 36 7.15 1.33 2.36
CA GLY A 36 5.70 1.44 2.22
C GLY A 36 4.96 0.59 3.25
N ALA A 37 3.70 0.94 3.53
CA ALA A 37 2.84 0.11 4.37
C ALA A 37 2.24 -1.05 3.58
N ILE A 38 1.47 -1.91 4.23
CA ILE A 38 0.71 -2.97 3.56
C ILE A 38 -0.77 -2.58 3.66
N CYS A 39 -1.47 -2.56 2.53
CA CYS A 39 -2.91 -2.28 2.57
C CYS A 39 -3.66 -3.45 3.21
N PRO A 40 -4.81 -3.20 3.86
CA PRO A 40 -5.56 -4.23 4.57
C PRO A 40 -6.00 -5.40 3.68
N ASP A 41 -6.17 -5.19 2.36
CA ASP A 41 -6.46 -6.27 1.41
C ASP A 41 -5.27 -7.25 1.25
N CYS A 42 -4.06 -6.71 1.11
CA CYS A 42 -2.83 -7.49 1.01
C CYS A 42 -2.46 -8.12 2.35
N GLU A 43 -2.74 -7.45 3.47
CA GLU A 43 -2.54 -7.99 4.81
C GLU A 43 -3.46 -9.20 5.06
N LYS A 44 -4.76 -9.09 4.74
CA LYS A 44 -5.71 -10.21 4.83
C LYS A 44 -5.26 -11.41 3.99
N LYS A 45 -4.80 -11.17 2.76
CA LYS A 45 -4.26 -12.25 1.89
C LYS A 45 -3.02 -12.92 2.49
N LYS A 46 -2.15 -12.15 3.17
CA LYS A 46 -0.97 -12.69 3.84
C LYS A 46 -1.35 -13.55 5.04
N ILE A 47 -2.35 -13.13 5.84
CA ILE A 47 -2.86 -13.90 6.98
C ILE A 47 -3.51 -15.20 6.49
N ALA A 48 -4.40 -15.13 5.51
CA ALA A 48 -5.07 -16.31 4.94
C ALA A 48 -4.11 -17.36 4.36
N ARG A 49 -2.95 -16.91 3.83
CA ARG A 49 -1.88 -17.81 3.36
C ARG A 49 -1.10 -18.48 4.49
N LYS A 50 -0.98 -17.82 5.66
CA LYS A 50 -0.31 -18.41 6.83
C LYS A 50 -1.19 -19.47 7.53
N GLU A 51 -2.50 -19.31 7.49
CA GLU A 51 -3.43 -20.30 8.09
C GLU A 51 -3.60 -21.58 7.25
N ASN A 52 -3.16 -21.58 5.98
CA ASN A 52 -3.22 -22.74 5.08
C ASN A 52 -1.86 -23.48 4.94
N GLN A 53 -0.87 -23.15 5.77
CA GLN A 53 0.41 -23.87 5.87
C GLN A 53 0.48 -24.63 7.20
#